data_AF-A0AAA9Z4A8-F1
#
_entry.id   AF-A0AAA9Z4A8-F1
#
_cell.length_a   1.000
_cell.length_b   1.000
_cell.length_c   1.000
_cell.angle_alpha   90.00
_cell.angle_beta   90.00
_cell.angle_gamma   90.00
#
_symmetry.space_group_name_H-M   'P 1'
#
loop_
_entity.id
_entity.type
_entity.pdbx_description
1 polymer ?
#
loop_
_entity_poly.entity_id
_entity_poly.type
_entity_poly.pdbx_seq_one_letter_code
_entity_poly.pdbx_strand_id
1 'polypeptide(L)'
;MLEYLFRTIDNATTTGNHPEPAETETELENLRAGAAQLSEQEFKLAMQSLAYLVKRSLKFMLKPSRLQADLRNHLQLAEGKSNCFVKHWIQTTKIVLDALATDDDTEGAKSNQLEDVSWKVRAQLSSEPRQKDKLALGQLELKTGSRTINLELNSAELVEFYNQLERIQIELDALHAKA
;
A
#
# COMPACT_ATOMS: atom_id res chain seq x y z
N MET A 1 8.21 -3.48 6.92
CA MET A 1 6.86 -3.05 6.49
C MET A 1 5.95 -4.26 6.24
N LEU A 2 6.34 -5.21 5.38
CA LEU A 2 5.62 -6.49 5.21
C LEU A 2 5.56 -7.33 6.51
N GLU A 3 6.69 -7.48 7.20
CA GLU A 3 6.77 -8.08 8.55
C GLU A 3 5.82 -7.43 9.56
N TYR A 4 5.62 -6.11 9.43
CA TYR A 4 4.76 -5.36 10.35
C TYR A 4 3.28 -5.63 10.03
N LEU A 5 2.91 -5.69 8.74
CA LEU A 5 1.56 -6.05 8.31
C LEU A 5 1.18 -7.48 8.73
N PHE A 6 2.07 -8.47 8.57
CA PHE A 6 1.81 -9.83 9.04
C PHE A 6 1.68 -9.89 10.56
N ARG A 7 2.57 -9.20 11.29
CA ARG A 7 2.49 -9.12 12.76
C ARG A 7 1.24 -8.38 13.26
N THR A 8 0.74 -7.39 12.52
CA THR A 8 -0.51 -6.69 12.86
C THR A 8 -1.74 -7.58 12.60
N ILE A 9 -1.70 -8.44 11.58
CA ILE A 9 -2.75 -9.44 11.34
C ILE A 9 -2.79 -10.49 12.47
N ASP A 10 -1.63 -10.95 12.93
CA ASP A 10 -1.52 -11.88 14.08
C ASP A 10 -1.92 -11.23 15.42
N ASN A 11 -1.71 -9.92 15.56
CA ASN A 11 -2.08 -9.19 16.77
C ASN A 11 -3.56 -8.76 16.79
N ALA A 12 -4.19 -8.51 15.63
CA ALA A 12 -5.61 -8.12 15.55
C ALA A 12 -6.56 -9.28 15.93
N THR A 13 -6.12 -10.53 15.82
CA THR A 13 -6.83 -11.70 16.35
C THR A 13 -6.68 -11.87 17.87
N THR A 14 -5.82 -11.07 18.53
CA THR A 14 -5.44 -11.28 19.94
C THR A 14 -6.35 -10.56 20.95
N THR A 15 -7.29 -9.69 20.55
CA THR A 15 -8.18 -8.98 21.51
C THR A 15 -9.54 -9.62 21.76
N GLY A 16 -9.75 -10.88 21.38
CA GLY A 16 -10.98 -11.59 21.73
C GLY A 16 -10.84 -13.10 21.60
N ASN A 17 -10.64 -13.77 22.74
CA ASN A 17 -10.48 -15.21 22.93
C ASN A 17 -9.31 -15.85 22.19
N HIS A 18 -8.28 -16.16 22.98
CA HIS A 18 -7.16 -17.01 22.62
C HIS A 18 -7.62 -18.36 22.05
N PRO A 19 -7.08 -18.79 20.91
CA PRO A 19 -6.77 -20.17 20.67
C PRO A 19 -5.28 -20.39 20.90
N GLU A 20 -4.96 -21.34 21.75
CA GLU A 20 -3.59 -21.71 22.13
C GLU A 20 -2.74 -22.14 20.91
N PRO A 21 -1.39 -22.15 20.97
CA PRO A 21 -0.53 -22.69 19.89
C PRO A 21 -0.88 -24.13 19.45
N ALA A 22 -1.67 -24.85 20.25
CA ALA A 22 -2.24 -26.14 19.89
C ALA A 22 -3.27 -26.06 18.73
N GLU A 23 -4.03 -24.96 18.59
CA GLU A 23 -5.03 -24.85 17.53
C GLU A 23 -4.39 -24.64 16.15
N THR A 24 -3.30 -23.87 16.05
CA THR A 24 -2.54 -23.70 14.81
C THR A 24 -1.87 -25.00 14.35
N GLU A 25 -1.32 -25.79 15.28
CA GLU A 25 -0.72 -27.10 14.95
C GLU A 25 -1.80 -28.10 14.48
N THR A 26 -2.95 -28.11 15.16
CA THR A 26 -4.09 -28.98 14.80
C THR A 26 -4.71 -28.59 13.47
N GLU A 27 -4.80 -27.28 13.17
CA GLU A 27 -5.30 -26.77 11.91
C GLU A 27 -4.34 -27.07 10.74
N LEU A 28 -3.02 -26.99 10.98
CA LEU A 28 -2.00 -27.42 10.02
C LEU A 28 -2.05 -28.93 9.74
N GLU A 29 -2.22 -29.76 10.78
CA GLU A 29 -2.37 -31.21 10.62
C GLU A 29 -3.66 -31.57 9.86
N ASN A 30 -4.75 -30.84 10.12
CA ASN A 30 -6.01 -30.97 9.38
C ASN A 30 -5.88 -30.56 7.91
N LEU A 31 -5.17 -29.47 7.61
CA LEU A 31 -4.85 -29.04 6.26
C LEU A 31 -3.97 -30.07 5.54
N ARG A 32 -3.01 -30.67 6.24
CA ARG A 32 -2.15 -31.73 5.71
C ARG A 32 -2.94 -32.99 5.40
N ALA A 33 -3.83 -33.40 6.30
CA ALA A 33 -4.72 -34.53 6.11
C ALA A 33 -5.71 -34.29 4.95
N GLY A 34 -6.26 -33.07 4.85
CA GLY A 34 -7.12 -32.66 3.74
C GLY A 34 -6.37 -32.60 2.40
N ALA A 35 -5.13 -32.10 2.41
CA ALA A 35 -4.29 -32.04 1.21
C ALA A 35 -3.90 -33.42 0.68
N ALA A 36 -3.74 -34.40 1.57
CA ALA A 36 -3.50 -35.81 1.20
C ALA A 36 -4.72 -36.50 0.57
N GLN A 37 -5.93 -35.94 0.74
CA GLN A 37 -7.18 -36.46 0.16
C GLN A 37 -7.55 -35.81 -1.17
N LEU A 38 -6.79 -34.81 -1.64
CA LEU A 38 -7.08 -34.11 -2.90
C LEU A 38 -6.72 -34.99 -4.10
N SER A 39 -7.57 -34.97 -5.12
CA SER A 39 -7.19 -35.50 -6.44
C SER A 39 -6.09 -34.64 -7.07
N GLU A 40 -5.31 -35.21 -8.00
CA GLU A 40 -4.23 -34.50 -8.69
C GLU A 40 -4.70 -33.18 -9.33
N GLN A 41 -5.93 -33.17 -9.85
CA GLN A 41 -6.54 -32.02 -10.49
C GLN A 41 -6.94 -30.93 -9.48
N GLU A 42 -7.46 -31.32 -8.32
CA GLU A 42 -7.81 -30.39 -7.23
C GLU A 42 -6.56 -29.82 -6.55
N PHE A 43 -5.52 -30.64 -6.37
CA PHE A 43 -4.24 -30.21 -5.83
C PHE A 43 -3.58 -29.17 -6.74
N LYS A 44 -3.56 -29.42 -8.06
CA LYS A 44 -3.05 -28.46 -9.05
C LYS A 44 -3.82 -27.14 -9.00
N LEU A 45 -5.14 -27.19 -8.91
CA LEU A 45 -5.98 -26.00 -8.82
C LEU A 45 -5.72 -25.21 -7.53
N ALA A 46 -5.59 -25.90 -6.39
CA ALA A 46 -5.26 -25.27 -5.10
C ALA A 46 -3.91 -24.56 -5.15
N MET A 47 -2.87 -25.22 -5.69
CA MET A 47 -1.54 -24.62 -5.85
C MET A 47 -1.54 -23.43 -6.80
N GLN A 48 -2.29 -23.49 -7.91
CA GLN A 48 -2.46 -22.35 -8.81
C GLN A 48 -3.19 -21.19 -8.13
N SER A 49 -4.17 -21.48 -7.28
CA SER A 49 -4.91 -20.49 -6.49
C SER A 49 -4.02 -19.77 -5.49
N LEU A 50 -3.25 -20.52 -4.71
CA LEU A 50 -2.29 -19.98 -3.75
C LEU A 50 -1.21 -19.13 -4.45
N ALA A 51 -0.62 -19.64 -5.53
CA ALA A 51 0.38 -18.90 -6.30
C ALA A 51 -0.18 -17.60 -6.88
N TYR A 52 -1.44 -17.63 -7.37
CA TYR A 52 -2.13 -16.44 -7.86
C TYR A 52 -2.32 -15.40 -6.75
N LEU A 53 -2.85 -15.82 -5.60
CA LEU A 53 -3.13 -14.94 -4.46
C LEU A 53 -1.86 -14.29 -3.91
N VAL A 54 -0.79 -15.05 -3.72
CA VAL A 54 0.50 -14.54 -3.22
C VAL A 54 1.13 -13.56 -4.21
N LYS A 55 1.15 -13.89 -5.50
CA LYS A 55 1.71 -12.99 -6.54
C LYS A 55 0.95 -11.66 -6.60
N ARG A 56 -0.34 -11.69 -6.27
CA ARG A 56 -1.24 -10.55 -6.38
C ARG A 56 -1.23 -9.68 -5.12
N SER A 57 -1.16 -10.29 -3.93
CA SER A 57 -1.01 -9.58 -2.64
C SER A 57 0.29 -8.80 -2.56
N LEU A 58 1.35 -9.27 -3.21
CA LEU A 58 2.63 -8.56 -3.31
C LEU A 58 2.61 -7.33 -4.22
N LYS A 59 1.60 -7.18 -5.09
CA LYS A 59 1.56 -6.10 -6.09
C LYS A 59 0.50 -5.03 -5.81
N PHE A 60 -0.68 -5.39 -5.32
CA PHE A 60 -1.78 -4.45 -5.11
C PHE A 60 -2.78 -4.94 -4.04
N MET A 61 -3.46 -4.00 -3.38
CA MET A 61 -4.71 -4.32 -2.67
C MET A 61 -5.79 -4.75 -3.68
N LEU A 62 -6.26 -5.98 -3.55
CA LEU A 62 -7.23 -6.62 -4.45
C LEU A 62 -8.65 -6.10 -4.21
N LYS A 63 -9.23 -5.43 -5.22
CA LYS A 63 -10.67 -5.11 -5.21
C LYS A 63 -11.49 -6.42 -5.23
N PRO A 64 -12.51 -6.60 -4.35
CA PRO A 64 -13.27 -7.85 -4.26
C PRO A 64 -13.92 -8.30 -5.57
N SER A 65 -14.44 -7.36 -6.36
CA SER A 65 -15.04 -7.63 -7.68
C SER A 65 -14.02 -8.17 -8.70
N ARG A 66 -12.78 -7.66 -8.66
CA ARG A 66 -11.70 -8.16 -9.52
C ARG A 66 -11.22 -9.53 -9.05
N LEU A 67 -11.09 -9.73 -7.73
CA LEU A 67 -10.75 -11.04 -7.16
C LEU A 67 -11.76 -12.11 -7.59
N GLN A 68 -13.06 -11.81 -7.52
CA GLN A 68 -14.11 -12.73 -7.96
C GLN A 68 -13.99 -13.09 -9.45
N ALA A 69 -13.80 -12.07 -10.30
CA ALA A 69 -13.63 -12.26 -11.74
C ALA A 69 -12.38 -13.09 -12.04
N ASP A 70 -11.27 -12.84 -11.34
CA ASP A 70 -10.01 -13.54 -11.55
C ASP A 70 -10.10 -15.02 -11.11
N LEU A 71 -10.71 -15.30 -9.95
CA LEU A 71 -10.94 -16.68 -9.48
C LEU A 71 -11.84 -17.48 -10.44
N ARG A 72 -12.81 -16.82 -11.07
CA ARG A 72 -13.71 -17.45 -12.04
C ARG A 72 -13.05 -17.62 -13.41
N ASN A 73 -12.36 -16.60 -13.91
CA ASN A 73 -11.85 -16.58 -15.29
C ASN A 73 -10.49 -17.27 -15.43
N HIS A 74 -9.59 -17.10 -14.46
CA HIS A 74 -8.24 -17.66 -14.54
C HIS A 74 -8.11 -19.01 -13.86
N LEU A 75 -8.88 -19.24 -12.80
CA LEU A 75 -8.83 -20.49 -12.04
C LEU A 75 -10.06 -21.39 -12.25
N GLN A 76 -11.06 -20.92 -13.01
CA GLN A 76 -12.26 -21.71 -13.31
C GLN A 76 -12.95 -22.27 -12.05
N LEU A 77 -12.87 -21.54 -10.93
CA LEU A 77 -13.56 -21.94 -9.70
C LEU A 77 -15.07 -21.84 -9.90
N ALA A 78 -15.80 -22.81 -9.35
CA ALA A 78 -17.25 -22.77 -9.27
C ALA A 78 -17.72 -21.51 -8.51
N GLU A 79 -18.84 -20.94 -8.94
CA GLU A 79 -19.34 -19.66 -8.43
C GLU A 79 -19.53 -19.67 -6.90
N GLY A 80 -20.09 -20.75 -6.35
CA GLY A 80 -20.26 -20.91 -4.90
C GLY A 80 -18.93 -20.85 -4.13
N LYS A 81 -17.89 -21.50 -4.64
CA LYS A 81 -16.54 -21.50 -4.01
C LYS A 81 -15.88 -20.12 -4.14
N SER A 82 -16.02 -19.47 -5.29
CA SER A 82 -15.49 -18.11 -5.51
C SER A 82 -16.13 -17.07 -4.58
N ASN A 83 -17.45 -17.18 -4.36
CA ASN A 83 -18.19 -16.27 -3.48
C ASN A 83 -17.81 -16.46 -2.01
N CYS A 84 -17.61 -17.70 -1.57
CA CYS A 84 -17.09 -17.97 -0.22
C CYS A 84 -15.71 -17.36 -0.01
N PHE A 85 -14.80 -17.52 -0.97
CA PHE A 85 -13.47 -16.93 -0.90
C PHE A 85 -13.51 -15.40 -0.83
N VAL A 86 -14.31 -14.76 -1.68
CA VAL A 86 -14.45 -13.30 -1.70
C VAL A 86 -15.10 -12.78 -0.42
N LYS A 87 -16.10 -13.47 0.13
CA LYS A 87 -16.70 -13.11 1.42
C LYS A 87 -15.68 -13.15 2.55
N HIS A 88 -14.91 -14.24 2.63
CA HIS A 88 -13.87 -14.37 3.65
C HIS A 88 -12.78 -13.31 3.46
N TRP A 89 -12.33 -13.09 2.22
CA TRP A 89 -11.40 -12.01 1.89
C TRP A 89 -11.92 -10.64 2.37
N ILE A 90 -13.18 -10.30 2.09
CA ILE A 90 -13.78 -9.03 2.53
C ILE A 90 -13.79 -8.95 4.07
N GLN A 91 -14.20 -10.02 4.77
CA GLN A 91 -14.25 -10.01 6.24
C GLN A 91 -12.86 -9.78 6.86
N THR A 92 -11.85 -10.52 6.41
CA THR A 92 -10.48 -10.41 6.93
C THR A 92 -9.84 -9.09 6.53
N THR A 93 -10.00 -8.68 5.27
CA THR A 93 -9.42 -7.43 4.77
C THR A 93 -10.13 -6.21 5.35
N LYS A 94 -11.43 -6.30 5.68
CA LYS A 94 -12.15 -5.19 6.33
C LYS A 94 -11.53 -4.85 7.67
N ILE A 95 -11.15 -5.83 8.50
CA ILE A 95 -10.49 -5.55 9.78
C ILE A 95 -9.15 -4.82 9.56
N VAL A 96 -8.39 -5.23 8.55
CA VAL A 96 -7.11 -4.59 8.20
C VAL A 96 -7.31 -3.20 7.61
N LEU A 97 -8.28 -3.03 6.71
CA LEU A 97 -8.64 -1.74 6.11
C LEU A 97 -9.19 -0.79 7.15
N ASP A 98 -10.04 -1.28 8.05
CA ASP A 98 -10.59 -0.52 9.16
C ASP A 98 -9.44 -0.11 10.08
N ALA A 99 -8.51 -1.00 10.45
CA ALA A 99 -7.32 -0.64 11.23
C ALA A 99 -6.40 0.39 10.53
N LEU A 100 -6.22 0.28 9.22
CA LEU A 100 -5.49 1.26 8.41
C LEU A 100 -6.25 2.59 8.28
N ALA A 101 -7.59 2.56 8.35
CA ALA A 101 -8.45 3.74 8.32
C ALA A 101 -8.57 4.39 9.70
N THR A 102 -8.60 3.62 10.79
CA THR A 102 -8.53 4.15 12.15
C THR A 102 -7.17 4.72 12.47
N ASP A 103 -6.09 4.30 11.79
CA ASP A 103 -4.84 5.05 11.86
C ASP A 103 -5.06 6.50 11.39
N ASP A 104 -5.85 6.74 10.32
CA ASP A 104 -6.20 8.08 9.81
C ASP A 104 -7.22 8.83 10.71
N ASP A 105 -8.14 8.12 11.38
CA ASP A 105 -9.24 8.72 12.17
C ASP A 105 -9.03 8.74 13.72
N THR A 106 -7.98 8.11 14.25
CA THR A 106 -7.71 8.05 15.71
C THR A 106 -6.41 8.78 16.05
N GLU A 107 -6.48 10.11 16.26
CA GLU A 107 -5.50 10.99 16.96
C GLU A 107 -3.98 10.78 16.70
N GLY A 108 -3.56 10.03 15.67
CA GLY A 108 -2.22 9.42 15.64
C GLY A 108 -1.56 9.25 14.27
N ALA A 109 -2.26 8.90 13.18
CA ALA A 109 -1.67 9.06 11.84
C ALA A 109 -1.83 10.50 11.41
N LYS A 110 -0.85 11.30 11.81
CA LYS A 110 -0.62 12.63 11.29
C LYS A 110 -0.59 12.59 9.76
N SER A 111 -1.73 12.93 9.15
CA SER A 111 -1.94 12.92 7.71
C SER A 111 -0.72 13.49 6.99
N ASN A 112 -0.26 12.81 5.95
CA ASN A 112 0.76 13.36 5.04
C ASN A 112 0.16 14.47 4.15
N GLN A 113 -1.07 14.92 4.43
CA GLN A 113 -1.66 16.08 3.82
C GLN A 113 -0.76 17.30 4.02
N LEU A 114 -0.45 17.95 2.89
CA LEU A 114 0.30 19.19 2.87
C LEU A 114 -0.62 20.31 3.34
N GLU A 115 -0.28 20.92 4.48
CA GLU A 115 -1.06 21.98 5.11
C GLU A 115 -0.59 23.37 4.66
N ASP A 116 0.73 23.55 4.55
CA ASP A 116 1.33 24.84 4.24
C ASP A 116 2.60 24.67 3.39
N VAL A 117 2.83 25.65 2.52
CA VAL A 117 3.98 25.72 1.62
C VAL A 117 4.58 27.11 1.72
N SER A 118 5.78 27.18 2.28
CA SER A 118 6.57 28.40 2.38
C SER A 118 7.80 28.31 1.48
N TRP A 119 8.18 29.40 0.82
CA TRP A 119 9.34 29.41 -0.07
C TRP A 119 10.22 30.64 0.16
N LYS A 120 11.53 30.48 -0.04
CA LYS A 120 12.53 31.56 0.06
C LYS A 120 13.59 31.35 -1.00
N VAL A 121 13.96 32.40 -1.72
CA VAL A 121 15.09 32.36 -2.67
C VAL A 121 16.31 33.00 -2.02
N ARG A 122 17.41 32.26 -1.93
CA ARG A 122 18.71 32.76 -1.48
C ARG A 122 19.64 32.87 -2.66
N ALA A 123 20.21 34.05 -2.89
CA ALA A 123 21.31 34.23 -3.83
C ALA A 123 22.63 34.30 -3.05
N GLN A 124 23.50 33.33 -3.24
CA GLN A 124 24.87 33.39 -2.73
C GLN A 124 25.76 34.03 -3.79
N LEU A 125 26.46 35.09 -3.38
CA LEU A 125 27.48 35.74 -4.17
C LEU A 125 28.84 35.30 -3.62
N SER A 126 29.74 34.86 -4.48
CA SER A 126 31.11 34.58 -4.05
C SER A 126 31.77 35.87 -3.52
N SER A 127 32.47 35.74 -2.39
CA SER A 127 33.21 36.85 -1.77
C SER A 127 34.57 37.10 -2.44
N GLU A 128 34.95 36.28 -3.42
CA GLU A 128 36.27 36.32 -4.02
C GLU A 128 36.31 37.32 -5.20
N PRO A 129 37.22 38.31 -5.20
CA PRO A 129 37.21 39.40 -6.18
C PRO A 129 37.34 38.94 -7.65
N ARG A 130 37.85 37.72 -7.87
CA ARG A 130 38.08 37.13 -9.20
C ARG A 130 37.03 36.12 -9.63
N GLN A 131 36.13 35.68 -8.74
CA GLN A 131 35.11 34.68 -9.04
C GLN A 131 33.73 35.30 -8.86
N LYS A 132 33.05 35.60 -9.97
CA LYS A 132 31.72 36.22 -9.98
C LYS A 132 30.62 35.16 -10.12
N ASP A 133 30.74 34.06 -9.38
CA ASP A 133 29.74 33.01 -9.42
C ASP A 133 28.54 33.41 -8.55
N LYS A 134 27.36 33.42 -9.16
CA LYS A 134 26.07 33.67 -8.53
C LYS A 134 25.30 32.36 -8.50
N LEU A 135 25.17 31.78 -7.31
CA LEU A 135 24.35 30.60 -7.10
C LEU A 135 23.01 31.04 -6.49
N ALA A 136 21.94 30.86 -7.26
CA ALA A 136 20.58 31.03 -6.76
C ALA A 136 20.06 29.68 -6.27
N LEU A 137 19.70 29.61 -4.99
CA LEU A 137 19.14 28.45 -4.32
C LEU A 137 17.70 28.78 -3.90
N GLY A 138 16.76 27.94 -4.30
CA GLY A 138 15.39 27.96 -3.80
C GLY A 138 15.27 27.07 -2.58
N GLN A 139 14.82 27.62 -1.46
CA GLN A 139 14.45 26.87 -0.26
C GLN A 139 12.93 26.73 -0.21
N LEU A 140 12.43 25.50 -0.18
CA LEU A 140 11.01 25.18 -0.08
C LEU A 140 10.77 24.46 1.26
N GLU A 141 9.84 24.98 2.04
CA GLU A 141 9.40 24.43 3.31
C GLU A 141 7.98 23.91 3.15
N LEU A 142 7.82 22.59 3.25
CA LEU A 142 6.56 21.87 3.13
C LEU A 142 6.14 21.39 4.52
N LYS A 143 5.01 21.89 5.03
CA LYS A 143 4.48 21.45 6.32
C LYS A 143 3.34 20.47 6.10
N THR A 144 3.45 19.30 6.71
CA THR A 144 2.36 18.35 6.89
C THR A 144 1.94 18.34 8.35
N GLY A 145 0.76 17.81 8.67
CA GLY A 145 0.30 17.69 10.06
C GLY A 145 1.26 16.89 10.97
N SER A 146 2.19 16.14 10.38
CA SER A 146 3.23 15.40 11.10
C SER A 146 4.56 16.12 11.22
N ARG A 147 5.00 16.79 10.15
CA ARG A 147 6.41 17.12 9.93
C ARG A 147 6.58 18.29 8.98
N THR A 148 7.70 19.00 9.15
CA THR A 148 8.16 20.01 8.22
C THR A 148 9.32 19.46 7.40
N ILE A 149 9.20 19.47 6.08
CA ILE A 149 10.22 19.04 5.13
C ILE A 149 10.82 20.30 4.51
N ASN A 150 12.14 20.46 4.62
CA ASN A 150 12.87 21.55 3.98
C ASN A 150 13.66 20.99 2.79
N LEU A 151 13.46 21.59 1.62
CA LEU A 151 14.14 21.26 0.37
C LEU A 151 14.97 22.45 -0.07
N GLU A 152 16.22 22.22 -0.42
CA GLU A 152 17.07 23.21 -1.08
C GLU A 152 17.31 22.74 -2.52
N LEU A 153 16.90 23.55 -3.48
CA LEU A 153 16.92 23.21 -4.90
C LEU A 153 17.69 24.29 -5.66
N ASN A 154 18.56 23.86 -6.58
CA ASN A 154 19.13 24.76 -7.57
C ASN A 154 18.13 25.06 -8.69
N SER A 155 18.48 25.98 -9.60
CA SER A 155 17.57 26.38 -10.69
C SER A 155 17.15 25.24 -11.61
N ALA A 156 18.02 24.28 -11.89
CA ALA A 156 17.69 23.15 -12.76
C ALA A 156 16.76 22.15 -12.04
N GLU A 157 17.06 21.85 -10.77
CA GLU A 157 16.25 20.98 -9.92
C GLU A 157 14.86 21.55 -9.66
N LEU A 158 14.73 22.87 -9.50
CA LEU A 158 13.42 23.52 -9.33
C LEU A 158 12.53 23.38 -10.57
N VAL A 159 13.13 23.50 -11.76
CA VAL A 159 12.41 23.28 -13.03
C VAL A 159 12.01 21.81 -13.18
N GLU A 160 12.89 20.88 -12.80
CA GLU A 160 12.57 19.46 -12.81
C GLU A 160 11.43 19.14 -11.82
N PHE A 161 11.50 19.67 -10.61
CA PHE A 161 10.46 19.53 -9.59
C PHE A 161 9.10 20.07 -10.08
N TYR A 162 9.09 21.24 -10.72
CA TYR A 162 7.88 21.78 -11.36
C TYR A 162 7.33 20.83 -12.43
N ASN A 163 8.18 20.32 -13.32
CA ASN A 163 7.76 19.39 -14.38
C ASN A 163 7.19 18.08 -13.81
N GLN A 164 7.67 17.63 -12.65
CA GLN A 164 7.10 16.46 -11.98
C GLN A 164 5.69 16.74 -11.45
N LEU A 165 5.48 17.91 -10.80
CA LEU A 165 4.16 18.32 -10.34
C LEU A 165 3.17 18.47 -11.49
N GLU A 166 3.61 19.04 -12.62
CA GLU A 166 2.77 19.20 -13.81
C GLU A 166 2.32 17.83 -14.38
N ARG A 167 3.22 16.84 -14.43
CA ARG A 167 2.86 15.48 -14.85
C ARG A 167 1.81 14.85 -13.94
N ILE A 168 1.97 15.01 -12.62
CA ILE A 168 0.99 14.52 -11.65
C ILE A 168 -0.37 15.19 -11.89
N GLN A 169 -0.39 16.50 -12.12
CA GLN A 169 -1.62 17.24 -12.42
C GLN A 169 -2.31 16.70 -13.67
N ILE A 170 -1.57 16.50 -14.77
CA ILE A 170 -2.11 15.95 -16.03
C ILE A 170 -2.69 14.54 -15.81
N GLU A 171 -2.03 13.68 -15.03
CA GLU A 171 -2.53 12.34 -14.72
C GLU A 171 -3.81 12.37 -13.88
N LEU A 172 -3.89 13.27 -12.89
CA LEU A 172 -5.08 13.48 -12.07
C LEU A 172 -6.26 13.99 -12.91
N ASP A 173 -6.02 14.96 -13.79
CA ASP A 173 -7.05 15.50 -14.68
C ASP A 173 -7.55 14.45 -15.66
N ALA A 174 -6.66 13.61 -16.20
CA ALA A 174 -7.03 12.48 -17.06
C ALA A 174 -7.85 11.41 -16.33
N LEU A 175 -7.64 11.23 -15.02
CA LEU A 175 -8.42 10.32 -14.20
C LEU A 175 -9.82 10.88 -13.92
N HIS A 176 -9.92 12.18 -13.59
CA HIS A 176 -11.19 12.85 -13.40
C HIS A 176 -12.02 12.98 -14.69
N ALA A 177 -11.37 13.12 -15.85
CA ALA A 177 -12.07 13.17 -17.14
C ALA A 177 -12.67 11.82 -17.59
N LYS A 178 -12.30 10.70 -16.95
CA LYS A 178 -12.80 9.35 -17.25
C LYS A 178 -13.88 8.86 -16.27
N ALA A 179 -14.16 9.63 -15.22
CA ALA A 179 -15.21 9.36 -14.23
C ALA A 179 -16.51 10.04 -14.64
#